data_AF-A0A7C6K1J1-F1
#
_entry.id   AF-A0A7C6K1J1-F1
#
_cell.length_a   1.000
_cell.length_b   1.000
_cell.length_c   1.000
_cell.angle_alpha   90.00
_cell.angle_beta   90.00
_cell.angle_gamma   90.00
#
_symmetry.space_group_name_H-M   'P 1'
#
loop_
_entity.id
_entity.type
_entity.pdbx_description
1 polymer ?
#
loop_
_entity_poly.entity_id
_entity_poly.type
_entity_poly.pdbx_seq_one_letter_code
_entity_poly.pdbx_strand_id
1 'polypeptide(L)'
;MKLFKKLFVIISAFIIGLVLTACKDDPIITIKQTAVSLEVGETLTIDYTVDPVDTIVKWDIDDQTILNISEGKVTALKEGKTSIYAVIGKNKYEVKVTVFPKTETVTVRFDASDVASVEPVVIEKGGKVSLPDINLVKSGSVFLGWYLGEQKFDFNTAINEDITLVARWEKVQLQFTVTFDSNGGSEVEPIKVLRNSKVRKPRNPQKEGYKFVAWYLGELEYDFTLEVTNDFTLVAKWEEDNKALVEFETFGGTEIPSQTIFKGNRVLKPLTYPEKQGYAFLEWYSDSDFSTIADFTLPINVDTVFYAKYRPLPNTPYKVEHWILVDGEYVLDDTDEKTGTTDAYVQYYENEYADYALKNQDMQKIKGDGTTVVVLYYDPIVPYDYKLVYNGGNNVYQTRERMINDFLVDFNDFLLTKGIGPVTLETIDSWGNYDNLHMHEFMYSQYREKWLWLADY
;
A
#
# COMPACT_ATOMS: atom_id res chain seq x y z
N MET A 1 -25.81 -42.59 -41.69
CA MET A 1 -25.73 -44.00 -42.11
C MET A 1 -27.12 -44.62 -42.02
N LYS A 2 -27.60 -45.20 -43.14
CA LYS A 2 -28.94 -45.79 -43.35
C LYS A 2 -30.14 -44.82 -43.37
N LEU A 3 -30.05 -43.74 -44.14
CA LEU A 3 -31.21 -43.37 -44.96
C LEU A 3 -31.32 -44.48 -46.00
N PHE A 4 -32.11 -45.51 -45.67
CA PHE A 4 -32.50 -46.50 -46.63
C PHE A 4 -33.08 -45.73 -47.81
N LYS A 5 -32.43 -45.87 -48.97
CA LYS A 5 -33.01 -45.52 -50.26
C LYS A 5 -34.47 -45.97 -50.23
N LYS A 6 -35.41 -45.03 -50.16
CA LYS A 6 -36.74 -45.21 -50.77
C LYS A 6 -36.50 -45.30 -52.27
N LEU A 7 -35.88 -46.42 -52.68
CA LEU A 7 -35.95 -46.88 -54.04
C LEU A 7 -37.39 -47.39 -54.13
N PHE A 8 -38.33 -46.50 -54.47
CA PHE A 8 -39.56 -46.95 -55.09
C PHE A 8 -39.12 -47.65 -56.36
N VAL A 9 -38.91 -48.95 -56.26
CA VAL A 9 -38.66 -49.78 -57.43
C VAL A 9 -40.01 -49.84 -58.12
N ILE A 10 -40.25 -48.91 -59.04
CA ILE A 10 -41.04 -49.25 -60.22
C ILE A 10 -40.25 -50.39 -60.85
N ILE A 11 -40.61 -51.64 -60.54
CA ILE A 11 -40.10 -52.78 -61.27
C ILE A 11 -40.72 -52.64 -62.65
N SER A 12 -40.08 -51.87 -63.53
CA SER A 12 -40.28 -52.00 -64.97
C SER A 12 -39.66 -53.34 -65.35
N ALA A 13 -40.41 -54.41 -65.10
CA ALA A 13 -40.12 -55.70 -65.69
C ALA A 13 -40.30 -55.54 -67.20
N PHE A 14 -39.19 -55.32 -67.90
CA PHE A 14 -39.10 -55.48 -69.34
C PHE A 14 -39.24 -56.98 -69.62
N ILE A 15 -40.44 -57.46 -69.94
CA ILE A 15 -40.65 -58.75 -70.62
C ILE A 15 -41.93 -58.67 -71.48
N ILE A 16 -41.66 -58.66 -72.79
CA ILE A 16 -42.30 -59.44 -73.86
C ILE A 16 -43.82 -59.60 -73.73
N GLY A 17 -44.54 -58.83 -74.56
CA GLY A 17 -45.95 -59.08 -74.83
C GLY A 17 -46.18 -60.51 -75.28
N LEU A 18 -46.99 -61.25 -74.51
CA LEU A 18 -47.52 -62.52 -74.93
C LEU A 18 -48.68 -62.23 -75.91
N VAL A 19 -48.37 -62.14 -77.20
CA VAL A 19 -49.39 -62.11 -78.26
C VAL A 19 -49.87 -63.55 -78.48
N LEU A 20 -51.02 -63.90 -77.90
CA LEU A 20 -51.74 -65.12 -78.24
C LEU A 20 -52.79 -64.76 -79.30
N THR A 21 -52.49 -65.08 -80.56
CA THR A 21 -53.44 -64.98 -81.67
C THR A 21 -54.47 -66.11 -81.59
N ALA A 22 -55.71 -65.77 -81.22
CA ALA A 22 -56.90 -66.57 -81.55
C ALA A 22 -58.11 -65.64 -81.71
N CYS A 23 -58.73 -65.68 -82.90
CA CYS A 23 -59.96 -64.99 -83.36
C CYS A 23 -60.03 -63.45 -83.23
N LYS A 24 -60.17 -62.80 -84.40
CA LYS A 24 -60.57 -61.39 -84.54
C LYS A 24 -61.87 -61.13 -83.77
N ASP A 25 -61.86 -60.08 -82.95
CA ASP A 25 -62.97 -59.37 -82.28
C ASP A 25 -62.99 -59.42 -80.74
N ASP A 26 -62.02 -60.08 -80.08
CA ASP A 26 -61.88 -59.98 -78.62
C ASP A 26 -61.00 -58.77 -78.20
N PRO A 27 -61.46 -57.93 -77.25
CA PRO A 27 -60.72 -56.75 -76.82
C PRO A 27 -59.42 -57.12 -76.07
N ILE A 28 -58.34 -56.39 -76.37
CA ILE A 28 -57.00 -56.61 -75.79
C ILE A 28 -56.69 -55.52 -74.78
N ILE A 29 -56.14 -55.89 -73.62
CA ILE A 29 -55.56 -54.96 -72.65
C ILE A 29 -54.08 -55.25 -72.45
N THR A 30 -53.29 -54.18 -72.38
CA THR A 30 -51.89 -54.23 -71.95
C THR A 30 -51.75 -53.41 -70.67
N ILE A 31 -51.43 -54.07 -69.55
CA ILE A 31 -51.14 -53.41 -68.27
C ILE A 31 -49.63 -53.33 -68.11
N LYS A 32 -49.08 -52.14 -67.88
CA LYS A 32 -47.62 -51.97 -67.75
C LYS A 32 -47.07 -52.38 -66.39
N GLN A 33 -47.92 -52.49 -65.38
CA GLN A 33 -47.57 -52.73 -63.98
C GLN A 33 -48.23 -54.03 -63.51
N THR A 34 -47.45 -55.05 -63.16
CA THR A 34 -47.97 -56.31 -62.59
C THR A 34 -47.91 -56.31 -61.06
N ALA A 35 -47.17 -55.37 -60.47
CA ALA A 35 -47.17 -55.10 -59.04
C ALA A 35 -46.92 -53.61 -58.75
N VAL A 36 -47.55 -53.10 -57.69
CA VAL A 36 -47.40 -51.72 -57.22
C VAL A 36 -47.26 -51.67 -55.70
N SER A 37 -46.57 -50.66 -55.20
CA SER A 37 -46.37 -50.42 -53.77
C SER A 37 -46.73 -48.99 -53.43
N LEU A 38 -47.47 -48.80 -52.35
CA LEU A 38 -48.01 -47.51 -51.89
C LEU A 38 -47.86 -47.38 -50.38
N GLU A 39 -47.74 -46.17 -49.86
CA GLU A 39 -47.99 -45.89 -48.44
C GLU A 39 -49.45 -45.56 -48.19
N VAL A 40 -49.93 -45.79 -46.97
CA VAL A 40 -51.28 -45.38 -46.56
C VAL A 40 -51.52 -43.89 -46.88
N GLY A 41 -52.57 -43.62 -47.66
CA GLY A 41 -52.95 -42.28 -48.12
C GLY A 41 -52.41 -41.89 -49.51
N GLU A 42 -51.49 -42.66 -50.09
CA GLU A 42 -51.01 -42.42 -51.46
C GLU A 42 -52.02 -42.87 -52.52
N THR A 43 -51.96 -42.23 -53.69
CA THR A 43 -52.75 -42.63 -54.85
C THR A 43 -51.86 -42.86 -56.06
N LEU A 44 -52.20 -43.85 -56.89
CA LEU A 44 -51.50 -44.18 -58.12
C LEU A 44 -52.50 -44.57 -59.19
N THR A 45 -52.31 -44.11 -60.42
CA THR A 45 -53.09 -44.56 -61.57
C THR A 45 -52.35 -45.71 -62.26
N ILE A 46 -53.03 -46.83 -62.46
CA ILE A 46 -52.49 -47.96 -63.23
C ILE A 46 -52.38 -47.55 -64.70
N ASP A 47 -51.19 -47.71 -65.27
CA ASP A 47 -50.94 -47.45 -66.68
C ASP A 47 -51.33 -48.68 -67.52
N TYR A 48 -52.38 -48.54 -68.32
CA TYR A 48 -52.89 -49.57 -69.22
C TYR A 48 -53.36 -48.99 -70.56
N THR A 49 -53.35 -49.81 -71.60
CA THR A 49 -53.93 -49.50 -72.93
C THR A 49 -54.91 -50.57 -73.34
N VAL A 50 -55.99 -50.19 -74.03
CA VAL A 50 -57.00 -51.11 -74.56
C VAL A 50 -57.23 -50.90 -76.05
N ASP A 51 -57.50 -51.99 -76.77
CA ASP A 51 -57.87 -52.01 -78.20
C ASP A 51 -59.11 -52.91 -78.39
N PRO A 52 -60.24 -52.39 -78.90
CA PRO A 52 -60.47 -50.99 -79.33
C PRO A 52 -60.52 -50.01 -78.15
N VAL A 53 -60.20 -48.74 -78.41
CA VAL A 53 -60.02 -47.68 -77.39
C VAL A 53 -61.28 -47.42 -76.56
N ASP A 54 -62.46 -47.71 -77.10
CA ASP A 54 -63.76 -47.58 -76.44
C ASP A 54 -64.12 -48.78 -75.53
N THR A 55 -63.21 -49.76 -75.39
CA THR A 55 -63.39 -50.89 -74.49
C THR A 55 -63.52 -50.43 -73.04
N ILE A 56 -64.65 -50.75 -72.41
CA ILE A 56 -64.91 -50.45 -71.00
C ILE A 56 -64.12 -51.42 -70.12
N VAL A 57 -63.12 -50.90 -69.40
CA VAL A 57 -62.40 -51.64 -68.36
C VAL A 57 -63.13 -51.49 -67.04
N LYS A 58 -63.57 -52.62 -66.47
CA LYS A 58 -64.13 -52.66 -65.11
C LYS A 58 -63.02 -53.03 -64.13
N TRP A 59 -63.02 -52.39 -62.96
CA TRP A 59 -62.05 -52.67 -61.92
C TRP A 59 -62.69 -53.46 -60.79
N ASP A 60 -62.01 -54.51 -60.37
CA ASP A 60 -62.39 -55.39 -59.26
C ASP A 60 -61.23 -55.48 -58.27
N ILE A 61 -61.50 -55.86 -57.03
CA ILE A 61 -60.53 -55.85 -55.94
C ILE A 61 -60.87 -56.91 -54.88
N ASP A 62 -59.84 -57.59 -54.39
CA ASP A 62 -60.02 -58.62 -53.36
C ASP A 62 -60.37 -58.04 -51.98
N ASP A 63 -59.66 -56.99 -51.54
CA ASP A 63 -59.86 -56.39 -50.21
C ASP A 63 -60.01 -54.85 -50.29
N GLN A 64 -61.26 -54.40 -50.25
CA GLN A 64 -61.64 -52.98 -50.23
C GLN A 64 -61.26 -52.26 -48.93
N THR A 65 -60.82 -52.97 -47.88
CA THR A 65 -60.36 -52.34 -46.63
C THR A 65 -58.91 -51.85 -46.70
N ILE A 66 -58.12 -52.42 -47.64
CA ILE A 66 -56.70 -52.10 -47.83
C ILE A 66 -56.53 -50.91 -48.78
N LEU A 67 -57.33 -50.84 -49.85
CA LEU A 67 -57.29 -49.74 -50.82
C LEU A 67 -58.63 -49.59 -51.57
N ASN A 68 -58.84 -48.45 -52.20
CA ASN A 68 -59.93 -48.20 -53.14
C ASN A 68 -59.41 -48.14 -54.58
N ILE A 69 -60.26 -48.54 -55.54
CA ILE A 69 -59.98 -48.36 -56.97
C ILE A 69 -61.19 -47.77 -57.71
N SER A 70 -60.95 -46.72 -58.49
CA SER A 70 -61.94 -46.09 -59.35
C SER A 70 -61.28 -45.64 -60.64
N GLU A 71 -61.79 -46.07 -61.80
CA GLU A 71 -61.26 -45.68 -63.12
C GLU A 71 -59.74 -45.90 -63.25
N GLY A 72 -59.21 -46.98 -62.67
CA GLY A 72 -57.78 -47.31 -62.67
C GLY A 72 -56.93 -46.51 -61.68
N LYS A 73 -57.51 -45.56 -60.93
CA LYS A 73 -56.83 -44.87 -59.83
C LYS A 73 -57.01 -45.64 -58.52
N VAL A 74 -55.89 -46.12 -58.00
CA VAL A 74 -55.72 -46.83 -56.73
C VAL A 74 -55.46 -45.79 -55.63
N THR A 75 -56.14 -45.92 -54.48
CA THR A 75 -55.92 -45.09 -53.27
C THR A 75 -55.71 -45.99 -52.08
N ALA A 76 -54.52 -45.97 -51.48
CA ALA A 76 -54.17 -46.79 -50.33
C ALA A 76 -54.87 -46.31 -49.05
N LEU A 77 -55.55 -47.21 -48.33
CA LEU A 77 -56.31 -46.90 -47.13
C LEU A 77 -55.69 -47.47 -45.86
N LYS A 78 -55.15 -48.70 -45.92
CA LYS A 78 -54.61 -49.42 -44.77
C LYS A 78 -53.45 -50.31 -45.18
N GLU A 79 -52.49 -50.50 -44.29
CA GLU A 79 -51.38 -51.44 -44.50
C GLU A 79 -51.89 -52.87 -44.76
N GLY A 80 -51.33 -53.52 -45.78
CA GLY A 80 -51.71 -54.87 -46.17
C GLY A 80 -51.29 -55.22 -47.60
N LYS A 81 -51.65 -56.42 -48.05
CA LYS A 81 -51.44 -56.88 -49.43
C LYS A 81 -52.78 -57.30 -50.03
N THR A 82 -53.08 -56.86 -51.25
CA THR A 82 -54.29 -57.22 -51.98
C THR A 82 -53.99 -57.30 -53.47
N SER A 83 -54.89 -57.89 -54.26
CA SER A 83 -54.87 -57.80 -55.71
C SER A 83 -56.01 -56.91 -56.22
N ILE A 84 -55.75 -56.20 -57.31
CA ILE A 84 -56.77 -55.55 -58.14
C ILE A 84 -56.81 -56.24 -59.50
N TYR A 85 -57.96 -56.18 -60.16
CA TYR A 85 -58.16 -56.81 -61.46
C TYR A 85 -58.76 -55.83 -62.45
N ALA A 86 -58.09 -55.65 -63.59
CA ALA A 86 -58.73 -55.08 -64.77
C ALA A 86 -59.54 -56.17 -65.47
N VAL A 87 -60.83 -55.95 -65.65
CA VAL A 87 -61.78 -56.93 -66.18
C VAL A 87 -62.34 -56.45 -67.50
N ILE A 88 -62.15 -57.27 -68.54
CA ILE A 88 -62.70 -57.04 -69.88
C ILE A 88 -63.35 -58.33 -70.35
N GLY A 89 -64.65 -58.26 -70.64
CA GLY A 89 -65.45 -59.45 -70.96
C GLY A 89 -65.39 -60.48 -69.83
N LYS A 90 -64.83 -61.66 -70.12
CA LYS A 90 -64.62 -62.76 -69.14
C LYS A 90 -63.19 -62.81 -68.58
N ASN A 91 -62.28 -62.00 -69.10
CA ASN A 91 -60.86 -62.05 -68.75
C ASN A 91 -60.57 -61.11 -67.59
N LYS A 92 -59.78 -61.59 -66.62
CA LYS A 92 -59.27 -60.79 -65.48
C LYS A 92 -57.75 -60.71 -65.55
N TYR A 93 -57.21 -59.51 -65.38
CA TYR A 93 -55.78 -59.24 -65.39
C TYR A 93 -55.36 -58.68 -64.03
N GLU A 94 -54.55 -59.45 -63.31
CA GLU A 94 -54.15 -59.15 -61.93
C GLU A 94 -53.02 -58.12 -61.86
N VAL A 95 -53.15 -57.18 -60.92
CA VAL A 95 -52.05 -56.36 -60.42
C VAL A 95 -51.97 -56.51 -58.91
N LYS A 96 -50.81 -56.93 -58.41
CA LYS A 96 -50.58 -57.11 -56.98
C LYS A 96 -50.24 -55.78 -56.31
N VAL A 97 -50.93 -55.44 -55.22
CA VAL A 97 -50.70 -54.20 -54.48
C VAL A 97 -50.21 -54.51 -53.07
N THR A 98 -49.11 -53.88 -52.66
CA THR A 98 -48.66 -53.87 -51.26
C THR A 98 -48.77 -52.45 -50.72
N VAL A 99 -49.54 -52.28 -49.65
CA VAL A 99 -49.67 -51.01 -48.93
C VAL A 99 -48.82 -51.08 -47.67
N PHE A 100 -47.88 -50.16 -47.53
CA PHE A 100 -47.02 -49.97 -46.36
C PHE A 100 -47.61 -48.93 -45.40
N PRO A 101 -47.30 -48.98 -44.10
CA PRO A 101 -47.75 -47.95 -43.17
C PRO A 101 -47.11 -46.60 -43.54
N LYS A 102 -47.86 -45.52 -43.32
CA LYS A 102 -47.34 -44.17 -43.55
C LYS A 102 -46.20 -43.89 -42.57
N THR A 103 -45.05 -43.47 -43.08
CA THR A 103 -43.92 -43.10 -42.22
C THR A 103 -44.14 -41.69 -41.68
N GLU A 104 -44.32 -41.55 -40.36
CA GLU A 104 -44.30 -40.24 -39.70
C GLU A 104 -42.86 -39.75 -39.54
N THR A 105 -42.58 -38.53 -39.99
CA THR A 105 -41.27 -37.90 -39.88
C THR A 105 -41.33 -36.64 -39.04
N VAL A 106 -40.20 -36.29 -38.45
CA VAL A 106 -39.99 -35.07 -37.66
C VAL A 106 -38.71 -34.37 -38.11
N THR A 107 -38.67 -33.05 -37.93
CA THR A 107 -37.56 -32.21 -38.35
C THR A 107 -36.75 -31.72 -37.14
N VAL A 108 -35.45 -32.01 -37.15
CA VAL A 108 -34.49 -31.47 -36.17
C VAL A 108 -33.77 -30.30 -36.80
N ARG A 109 -33.94 -29.11 -36.22
CA ARG A 109 -33.24 -27.88 -36.62
C ARG A 109 -32.08 -27.60 -35.67
N PHE A 110 -31.00 -27.05 -36.20
CA PHE A 110 -29.80 -26.71 -35.45
C PHE A 110 -29.54 -25.21 -35.58
N ASP A 111 -29.75 -24.47 -34.49
CA ASP A 111 -29.44 -23.05 -34.39
C ASP A 111 -28.03 -22.88 -33.81
N ALA A 112 -27.03 -22.77 -34.69
CA ALA A 112 -25.66 -22.48 -34.29
C ALA A 112 -25.43 -20.98 -33.98
N SER A 113 -26.50 -20.19 -33.84
CA SER A 113 -26.48 -18.73 -33.86
C SER A 113 -25.81 -18.21 -35.15
N ASP A 114 -25.12 -17.06 -35.09
CA ASP A 114 -24.42 -16.47 -36.23
C ASP A 114 -23.12 -17.20 -36.64
N VAL A 115 -22.84 -18.39 -36.09
CA VAL A 115 -21.55 -19.08 -36.28
C VAL A 115 -21.54 -19.93 -37.55
N ALA A 116 -22.67 -20.58 -37.88
CA ALA A 116 -22.80 -21.41 -39.07
C ALA A 116 -24.27 -21.66 -39.43
N SER A 117 -24.56 -21.87 -40.71
CA SER A 117 -25.84 -22.42 -41.14
C SER A 117 -25.78 -23.94 -41.14
N VAL A 118 -26.72 -24.60 -40.47
CA VAL A 118 -26.83 -26.07 -40.42
C VAL A 118 -28.15 -26.48 -41.04
N GLU A 119 -28.09 -27.30 -42.10
CA GLU A 119 -29.28 -27.82 -42.76
C GLU A 119 -30.12 -28.67 -41.78
N PRO A 120 -31.46 -28.51 -41.75
CA PRO A 120 -32.33 -29.34 -40.93
C PRO A 120 -32.24 -30.82 -41.30
N VAL A 121 -32.34 -31.70 -40.30
CA VAL A 121 -32.31 -33.15 -40.49
C VAL A 121 -33.72 -33.71 -40.30
N VAL A 122 -34.25 -34.40 -41.31
CA VAL A 122 -35.53 -35.11 -41.23
C VAL A 122 -35.26 -36.57 -40.84
N ILE A 123 -35.93 -37.04 -39.78
CA ILE A 123 -35.84 -38.41 -39.28
C ILE A 123 -37.23 -39.00 -39.09
N GLU A 124 -37.32 -40.33 -39.02
CA GLU A 124 -38.56 -41.01 -38.62
C GLU A 124 -38.89 -40.69 -37.15
N LYS A 125 -40.18 -40.55 -36.84
CA LYS A 125 -40.66 -40.30 -35.48
C LYS A 125 -40.24 -41.41 -34.53
N GLY A 126 -39.69 -41.04 -33.37
CA GLY A 126 -39.06 -41.95 -32.40
C GLY A 126 -37.60 -42.28 -32.73
N GLY A 127 -37.09 -41.82 -33.87
CA GLY A 127 -35.69 -41.94 -34.26
C GLY A 127 -34.75 -41.06 -33.42
N LYS A 128 -33.44 -41.23 -33.64
CA LYS A 128 -32.38 -40.45 -33.00
C LYS A 128 -31.62 -39.68 -34.08
N VAL A 129 -31.28 -38.42 -33.80
CA VAL A 129 -30.44 -37.61 -34.67
C VAL A 129 -28.98 -37.82 -34.31
N SER A 130 -28.09 -37.94 -35.29
CA SER A 130 -26.64 -37.90 -35.05
C SER A 130 -26.17 -36.46 -34.91
N LEU A 131 -25.11 -36.24 -34.15
CA LEU A 131 -24.45 -34.94 -34.09
C LEU A 131 -24.09 -34.48 -35.53
N PRO A 132 -24.36 -33.22 -35.90
CA PRO A 132 -23.93 -32.70 -37.19
C PRO A 132 -22.41 -32.71 -37.26
N ASP A 133 -21.85 -33.20 -38.36
CA ASP A 133 -20.40 -33.16 -38.63
C ASP A 133 -20.02 -31.75 -39.10
N ILE A 134 -19.99 -30.80 -38.17
CA ILE A 134 -19.66 -29.39 -38.43
C ILE A 134 -18.66 -28.87 -37.40
N ASN A 135 -17.65 -28.14 -37.87
CA ASN A 135 -16.68 -27.46 -37.01
C ASN A 135 -17.23 -26.10 -36.59
N LEU A 136 -17.76 -26.01 -35.37
CA LEU A 136 -18.26 -24.76 -34.81
C LEU A 136 -17.12 -23.99 -34.15
N VAL A 137 -16.75 -22.83 -34.70
CA VAL A 137 -15.72 -21.94 -34.14
C VAL A 137 -16.30 -20.55 -33.88
N LYS A 138 -16.37 -20.16 -32.60
CA LYS A 138 -16.76 -18.80 -32.19
C LYS A 138 -15.58 -18.12 -31.50
N SER A 139 -15.08 -17.04 -32.09
CA SER A 139 -13.91 -16.31 -31.55
C SER A 139 -14.11 -15.92 -30.08
N GLY A 140 -13.15 -16.26 -29.23
CA GLY A 140 -13.17 -15.95 -27.79
C GLY A 140 -14.21 -16.74 -26.98
N SER A 141 -14.73 -17.87 -27.48
CA SER A 141 -15.65 -18.72 -26.74
C SER A 141 -15.42 -20.22 -26.96
N VAL A 142 -15.76 -21.04 -25.98
CA VAL A 142 -15.74 -22.51 -26.04
C VAL A 142 -17.16 -23.03 -26.27
N PHE A 143 -17.30 -23.99 -27.17
CA PHE A 143 -18.57 -24.67 -27.44
C PHE A 143 -18.94 -25.61 -26.29
N LEU A 144 -20.07 -25.38 -25.63
CA LEU A 144 -20.51 -26.20 -24.50
C LEU A 144 -21.39 -27.38 -24.91
N GLY A 145 -21.99 -27.32 -26.11
CA GLY A 145 -22.90 -28.33 -26.65
C GLY A 145 -24.20 -27.74 -27.21
N TRP A 146 -25.06 -28.64 -27.67
CA TRP A 146 -26.41 -28.35 -28.16
C TRP A 146 -27.43 -28.49 -27.03
N TYR A 147 -28.39 -27.57 -26.96
CA TYR A 147 -29.38 -27.49 -25.89
C TYR A 147 -30.80 -27.46 -26.46
N LEU A 148 -31.74 -28.10 -25.76
CA LEU A 148 -33.18 -27.98 -26.00
C LEU A 148 -33.76 -27.20 -24.81
N GLY A 149 -34.16 -25.95 -25.05
CA GLY A 149 -34.49 -25.01 -23.96
C GLY A 149 -33.27 -24.76 -23.06
N GLU A 150 -33.41 -25.08 -21.76
CA GLU A 150 -32.34 -24.93 -20.76
C GLU A 150 -31.46 -26.17 -20.59
N GLN A 151 -31.87 -27.33 -21.11
CA GLN A 151 -31.18 -28.59 -20.88
C GLN A 151 -30.24 -28.96 -22.03
N LYS A 152 -29.03 -29.42 -21.70
CA LYS A 152 -28.09 -29.96 -22.69
C LYS A 152 -28.69 -31.22 -23.31
N PHE A 153 -28.76 -31.27 -24.63
CA PHE A 153 -29.41 -32.34 -25.38
C PHE A 153 -28.52 -33.60 -25.43
N ASP A 154 -29.11 -34.76 -25.12
CA ASP A 154 -28.47 -36.06 -25.30
C ASP A 154 -28.90 -36.65 -26.65
N PHE A 155 -27.95 -36.84 -27.56
CA PHE A 155 -28.17 -37.38 -28.91
C PHE A 155 -28.63 -38.85 -28.92
N ASN A 156 -28.67 -39.51 -27.75
CA ASN A 156 -29.31 -40.82 -27.59
C ASN A 156 -30.82 -40.75 -27.34
N THR A 157 -31.39 -39.55 -27.24
CA THR A 157 -32.83 -39.33 -26.98
C THR A 157 -33.65 -39.55 -28.25
N ALA A 158 -34.77 -40.28 -28.13
CA ALA A 158 -35.74 -40.45 -29.20
C ALA A 158 -36.56 -39.17 -29.42
N ILE A 159 -36.75 -38.76 -30.67
CA ILE A 159 -37.38 -37.49 -31.03
C ILE A 159 -38.75 -37.76 -31.66
N ASN A 160 -39.82 -37.23 -31.05
CA ASN A 160 -41.20 -37.52 -31.44
C ASN A 160 -41.95 -36.33 -32.06
N GLU A 161 -41.32 -35.16 -32.09
CA GLU A 161 -41.86 -33.92 -32.66
C GLU A 161 -40.73 -33.06 -33.24
N ASP A 162 -41.09 -32.01 -33.96
CA ASP A 162 -40.14 -31.03 -34.47
C ASP A 162 -39.44 -30.32 -33.30
N ILE A 163 -38.10 -30.31 -33.32
CA ILE A 163 -37.30 -29.62 -32.29
C ILE A 163 -36.26 -28.71 -32.91
N THR A 164 -35.84 -27.69 -32.15
CA THR A 164 -34.70 -26.83 -32.47
C THR A 164 -33.67 -26.95 -31.35
N LEU A 165 -32.47 -27.40 -31.70
CA LEU A 165 -31.32 -27.45 -30.79
C LEU A 165 -30.48 -26.19 -30.95
N VAL A 166 -30.17 -25.52 -29.84
CA VAL A 166 -29.44 -24.25 -29.83
C VAL A 166 -28.02 -24.47 -29.30
N ALA A 167 -27.01 -23.97 -30.02
CA ALA A 167 -25.62 -24.01 -29.57
C ALA A 167 -25.39 -23.04 -28.41
N ARG A 168 -24.82 -23.52 -27.29
CA ARG A 168 -24.38 -22.66 -26.18
C ARG A 168 -22.86 -22.53 -26.14
N TRP A 169 -22.41 -21.36 -25.73
CA TRP A 169 -21.01 -20.93 -25.76
C TRP A 169 -20.61 -20.28 -24.44
N GLU A 170 -19.39 -20.54 -23.98
CA GLU A 170 -18.80 -19.88 -22.81
C GLU A 170 -17.66 -18.95 -23.24
N LYS A 171 -17.69 -17.68 -22.83
CA LYS A 171 -16.62 -16.73 -23.17
C LYS A 171 -15.34 -17.08 -22.43
N VAL A 172 -14.22 -17.20 -23.15
CA VAL A 172 -12.90 -17.35 -22.55
C VAL A 172 -12.28 -15.97 -22.37
N GLN A 173 -12.07 -15.59 -21.11
CA GLN A 173 -11.33 -14.38 -20.79
C GLN A 173 -9.83 -14.67 -20.73
N LEU A 174 -9.15 -14.44 -21.85
CA LEU A 174 -7.69 -14.51 -21.90
C LEU A 174 -7.10 -13.39 -21.03
N GLN A 175 -6.22 -13.77 -20.11
CA GLN A 175 -5.43 -12.84 -19.30
C GLN A 175 -3.96 -12.99 -19.64
N PHE A 176 -3.25 -11.87 -19.57
CA PHE A 176 -1.80 -11.82 -19.69
C PHE A 176 -1.18 -11.26 -18.41
N THR A 177 0.04 -11.70 -18.12
CA THR A 177 0.82 -11.30 -16.96
C THR A 177 1.92 -10.35 -17.39
N VAL A 178 1.94 -9.16 -16.80
CA VAL A 178 3.05 -8.22 -16.89
C VAL A 178 3.90 -8.36 -15.62
N THR A 179 5.13 -8.81 -15.78
CA THR A 179 6.11 -8.94 -14.68
C THR A 179 7.02 -7.72 -14.62
N PHE A 180 7.54 -7.42 -13.44
CA PHE A 180 8.37 -6.24 -13.20
C PHE A 180 9.71 -6.67 -12.58
N ASP A 181 10.79 -6.55 -13.34
CA ASP A 181 12.16 -6.73 -12.84
C ASP A 181 12.68 -5.36 -12.37
N SER A 182 12.73 -5.17 -11.05
CA SER A 182 13.21 -3.92 -10.44
C SER A 182 14.71 -3.69 -10.64
N ASN A 183 15.46 -4.64 -11.22
CA ASN A 183 16.88 -4.54 -11.52
C ASN A 183 17.71 -4.08 -10.29
N GLY A 184 17.48 -4.76 -9.16
CA GLY A 184 18.12 -4.51 -7.88
C GLY A 184 17.44 -3.44 -7.01
N GLY A 185 16.28 -2.92 -7.40
CA GLY A 185 15.41 -2.13 -6.52
C GLY A 185 14.42 -2.98 -5.71
N SER A 186 13.56 -2.32 -4.93
CA SER A 186 12.47 -2.97 -4.18
C SER A 186 11.55 -3.80 -5.09
N GLU A 187 11.03 -4.91 -4.57
CA GLU A 187 10.16 -5.84 -5.30
C GLU A 187 8.86 -5.16 -5.78
N VAL A 188 8.40 -5.59 -6.97
CA VAL A 188 7.15 -5.12 -7.59
C VAL A 188 6.35 -6.34 -8.06
N GLU A 189 5.18 -6.54 -7.46
CA GLU A 189 4.30 -7.67 -7.77
C GLU A 189 3.85 -7.67 -9.25
N PRO A 190 3.81 -8.85 -9.91
CA PRO A 190 3.25 -8.98 -11.25
C PRO A 190 1.78 -8.60 -11.32
N ILE A 191 1.34 -8.06 -12.46
CA ILE A 191 -0.05 -7.66 -12.69
C ILE A 191 -0.66 -8.50 -13.81
N LYS A 192 -1.82 -9.10 -13.55
CA LYS A 192 -2.63 -9.78 -14.57
C LYS A 192 -3.69 -8.84 -15.13
N VAL A 193 -3.82 -8.80 -16.45
CA VAL A 193 -4.83 -7.99 -17.16
C VAL A 193 -5.51 -8.81 -18.25
N LEU A 194 -6.74 -8.45 -18.59
CA LEU A 194 -7.42 -9.05 -19.75
C LEU A 194 -6.69 -8.68 -21.05
N ARG A 195 -6.74 -9.58 -22.03
CA ARG A 195 -6.25 -9.31 -23.38
C ARG A 195 -6.83 -8.00 -23.93
N ASN A 196 -5.99 -7.21 -24.58
CA ASN A 196 -6.31 -5.90 -25.15
C ASN A 196 -6.73 -4.86 -24.10
N SER A 197 -6.43 -5.09 -22.82
CA SER A 197 -6.56 -4.09 -21.75
C SER A 197 -5.21 -3.49 -21.42
N LYS A 198 -5.23 -2.31 -20.79
CA LYS A 198 -4.02 -1.60 -20.35
C LYS A 198 -3.59 -2.08 -18.96
N VAL A 199 -2.30 -2.10 -18.69
CA VAL A 199 -1.76 -2.35 -17.35
C VAL A 199 -1.61 -1.03 -16.59
N ARG A 200 -2.06 -0.99 -15.33
CA ARG A 200 -1.86 0.19 -14.47
C ARG A 200 -0.39 0.27 -14.06
N LYS A 201 0.23 1.44 -14.24
CA LYS A 201 1.60 1.69 -13.76
C LYS A 201 1.71 1.37 -12.25
N PRO A 202 2.67 0.53 -11.84
CA PRO A 202 2.90 0.26 -10.42
C PRO A 202 3.52 1.48 -9.73
N ARG A 203 3.61 1.46 -8.39
CA ARG A 203 4.46 2.42 -7.68
C ARG A 203 5.90 2.22 -8.13
N ASN A 204 6.66 3.32 -8.25
CA ASN A 204 8.06 3.23 -8.62
C ASN A 204 8.82 2.45 -7.53
N PRO A 205 9.69 1.51 -7.91
CA PRO A 205 10.56 0.83 -6.97
C PRO A 205 11.58 1.82 -6.38
N GLN A 206 12.21 1.44 -5.27
CA GLN A 206 13.28 2.21 -4.64
C GLN A 206 14.61 1.44 -4.72
N LYS A 207 15.70 2.14 -5.01
CA LYS A 207 17.07 1.59 -5.05
C LYS A 207 18.00 2.63 -4.42
N GLU A 208 18.71 2.24 -3.37
CA GLU A 208 19.59 3.14 -2.61
C GLU A 208 20.69 3.73 -3.50
N GLY A 209 20.87 5.05 -3.46
CA GLY A 209 21.84 5.76 -4.30
C GLY A 209 21.43 5.92 -5.77
N TYR A 210 20.19 5.58 -6.15
CA TYR A 210 19.69 5.71 -7.51
C TYR A 210 18.30 6.33 -7.57
N LYS A 211 18.06 7.12 -8.62
CA LYS A 211 16.75 7.63 -9.01
C LYS A 211 16.13 6.72 -10.07
N PHE A 212 14.88 6.32 -9.84
CA PHE A 212 14.11 5.58 -10.85
C PHE A 212 13.85 6.46 -12.08
N VAL A 213 14.23 5.98 -13.26
CA VAL A 213 14.01 6.68 -14.53
C VAL A 213 12.65 6.27 -15.10
N ALA A 214 12.55 5.03 -15.58
CA ALA A 214 11.33 4.48 -16.15
C ALA A 214 11.38 2.93 -16.24
N TRP A 215 10.25 2.35 -16.64
CA TRP A 215 10.14 0.94 -16.99
C TRP A 215 10.42 0.77 -18.49
N TYR A 216 11.21 -0.24 -18.85
CA TYR A 216 11.60 -0.51 -20.24
C TYR A 216 11.16 -1.90 -20.67
N LEU A 217 10.74 -2.04 -21.92
CA LEU A 217 10.56 -3.31 -22.61
C LEU A 217 11.67 -3.44 -23.66
N GLY A 218 12.69 -4.25 -23.35
CA GLY A 218 13.95 -4.22 -24.11
C GLY A 218 14.64 -2.87 -23.95
N GLU A 219 14.92 -2.19 -25.07
CA GLU A 219 15.58 -0.87 -25.05
C GLU A 219 14.63 0.33 -25.08
N LEU A 220 13.33 0.10 -25.26
CA LEU A 220 12.34 1.16 -25.36
C LEU A 220 11.63 1.40 -24.02
N GLU A 221 11.45 2.67 -23.67
CA GLU A 221 10.62 3.05 -22.52
C GLU A 221 9.18 2.58 -22.78
N TYR A 222 8.58 1.94 -21.77
CA TYR A 222 7.25 1.36 -21.90
C TYR A 222 6.15 2.39 -21.62
N ASP A 223 5.27 2.58 -22.61
CA ASP A 223 4.08 3.40 -22.50
C ASP A 223 2.90 2.59 -21.92
N PHE A 224 2.51 2.92 -20.69
CA PHE A 224 1.39 2.29 -19.98
C PHE A 224 0.00 2.59 -20.60
N THR A 225 -0.07 3.39 -21.66
CA THR A 225 -1.29 3.58 -22.45
C THR A 225 -1.51 2.50 -23.51
N LEU A 226 -0.49 1.67 -23.79
CA LEU A 226 -0.56 0.56 -24.73
C LEU A 226 -1.35 -0.62 -24.16
N GLU A 227 -2.02 -1.33 -25.07
CA GLU A 227 -2.76 -2.55 -24.73
C GLU A 227 -1.81 -3.76 -24.57
N VAL A 228 -2.12 -4.64 -23.63
CA VAL A 228 -1.39 -5.87 -23.37
C VAL A 228 -1.94 -7.00 -24.23
N THR A 229 -1.08 -7.58 -25.08
CA THR A 229 -1.46 -8.63 -26.05
C THR A 229 -0.73 -9.96 -25.84
N ASN A 230 0.25 -10.01 -24.94
CA ASN A 230 1.00 -11.20 -24.51
C ASN A 230 1.65 -10.95 -23.14
N ASP A 231 2.19 -12.00 -22.53
CA ASP A 231 3.02 -11.89 -21.32
C ASP A 231 4.37 -11.25 -21.65
N PHE A 232 4.85 -10.35 -20.81
CA PHE A 232 6.20 -9.75 -20.92
C PHE A 232 6.70 -9.22 -19.58
N THR A 233 8.02 -8.99 -19.51
CA THR A 233 8.69 -8.39 -18.35
C THR A 233 9.13 -6.97 -18.67
N LEU A 234 8.83 -6.04 -17.78
CA LEU A 234 9.38 -4.69 -17.78
C LEU A 234 10.56 -4.60 -16.84
N VAL A 235 11.66 -3.99 -17.30
CA VAL A 235 12.89 -3.83 -16.52
C VAL A 235 13.03 -2.38 -16.08
N ALA A 236 13.30 -2.14 -14.80
CA ALA A 236 13.56 -0.80 -14.29
C ALA A 236 14.94 -0.29 -14.77
N LYS A 237 14.98 0.94 -15.31
CA LYS A 237 16.23 1.68 -15.50
C LYS A 237 16.40 2.75 -14.43
N TRP A 238 17.65 2.95 -14.06
CA TRP A 238 18.07 3.76 -12.92
C TRP A 238 19.12 4.77 -13.37
N GLU A 239 19.11 5.95 -12.75
CA GLU A 239 20.14 6.98 -12.87
C GLU A 239 20.79 7.12 -11.49
N GLU A 240 22.12 7.23 -11.40
CA GLU A 240 22.78 7.42 -10.11
C GLU A 240 22.29 8.72 -9.45
N ASP A 241 21.85 8.62 -8.20
CA ASP A 241 21.61 9.80 -7.38
C ASP A 241 22.96 10.31 -6.89
N ASN A 242 23.58 11.08 -7.79
CA ASN A 242 24.93 11.55 -7.62
C ASN A 242 24.98 12.85 -6.80
N LYS A 243 24.04 13.03 -5.87
CA LYS A 243 24.01 14.17 -4.95
C LYS A 243 24.37 13.73 -3.53
N ALA A 244 24.93 14.66 -2.76
CA ALA A 244 25.19 14.51 -1.34
C ALA A 244 24.62 15.73 -0.59
N LEU A 245 24.08 15.47 0.59
CA LEU A 245 23.62 16.48 1.53
C LEU A 245 24.77 16.86 2.48
N VAL A 246 25.00 18.17 2.63
CA VAL A 246 25.94 18.72 3.61
C VAL A 246 25.16 19.52 4.63
N GLU A 247 25.24 19.10 5.89
CA GLU A 247 24.58 19.73 7.02
C GLU A 247 25.59 20.43 7.93
N PHE A 248 25.10 21.40 8.70
CA PHE A 248 25.89 22.24 9.58
C PHE A 248 25.26 22.20 10.99
N GLU A 249 25.88 21.48 11.91
CA GLU A 249 25.45 21.40 13.31
C GLU A 249 26.02 22.59 14.09
N THR A 250 25.13 23.42 14.65
CA THR A 250 25.47 24.71 15.28
C THR A 250 25.43 24.67 16.81
N PHE A 251 24.98 23.57 17.42
CA PHE A 251 24.89 23.40 18.87
C PHE A 251 24.20 24.57 19.60
N GLY A 252 23.04 24.98 19.07
CA GLY A 252 22.22 26.07 19.60
C GLY A 252 22.63 27.48 19.14
N GLY A 253 23.55 27.60 18.19
CA GLY A 253 23.77 28.84 17.44
C GLY A 253 22.71 29.05 16.35
N THR A 254 22.72 30.21 15.69
CA THR A 254 21.84 30.49 14.54
C THR A 254 22.01 29.44 13.44
N GLU A 255 20.89 29.09 12.79
CA GLU A 255 20.86 28.03 11.79
C GLU A 255 21.69 28.39 10.54
N ILE A 256 22.44 27.41 10.04
CA ILE A 256 23.17 27.51 8.78
C ILE A 256 22.50 26.57 7.77
N PRO A 257 21.97 27.09 6.64
CA PRO A 257 21.27 26.26 5.67
C PRO A 257 22.13 25.10 5.14
N SER A 258 21.54 23.91 5.08
CA SER A 258 22.14 22.75 4.43
C SER A 258 22.38 23.00 2.94
N GLN A 259 23.38 22.32 2.36
CA GLN A 259 23.67 22.38 0.94
C GLN A 259 23.52 21.02 0.28
N THR A 260 22.89 20.96 -0.90
CA THR A 260 22.86 19.76 -1.73
C THR A 260 23.75 19.98 -2.95
N ILE A 261 24.78 19.15 -3.09
CA ILE A 261 25.77 19.25 -4.17
C ILE A 261 25.91 17.93 -4.91
N PHE A 262 26.46 17.94 -6.12
CA PHE A 262 26.84 16.70 -6.78
C PHE A 262 28.06 16.08 -6.08
N LYS A 263 28.06 14.76 -5.88
CA LYS A 263 29.20 14.01 -5.34
C LYS A 263 30.42 14.25 -6.23
N GLY A 264 31.59 14.36 -5.59
CA GLY A 264 32.84 14.77 -6.24
C GLY A 264 33.02 16.28 -6.31
N ASN A 265 31.98 17.09 -6.09
CA ASN A 265 32.13 18.54 -5.96
C ASN A 265 32.52 18.95 -4.55
N ARG A 266 33.03 20.18 -4.42
CA ARG A 266 33.32 20.82 -3.15
C ARG A 266 32.08 21.54 -2.63
N VAL A 267 31.88 21.48 -1.32
CA VAL A 267 30.87 22.34 -0.66
C VAL A 267 31.41 23.76 -0.51
N LEU A 268 30.54 24.76 -0.63
CA LEU A 268 30.93 26.13 -0.34
C LEU A 268 30.93 26.36 1.17
N LYS A 269 32.03 26.90 1.71
CA LYS A 269 32.06 27.33 3.11
C LYS A 269 30.97 28.40 3.34
N PRO A 270 30.12 28.27 4.38
CA PRO A 270 29.08 29.25 4.66
C PRO A 270 29.64 30.68 4.75
N LEU A 271 28.94 31.65 4.14
CA LEU A 271 29.34 33.07 4.15
C LEU A 271 29.05 33.75 5.50
N THR A 272 28.06 33.23 6.22
CA THR A 272 27.69 33.65 7.58
C THR A 272 28.11 32.56 8.56
N TYR A 273 28.54 32.99 9.75
CA TYR A 273 28.89 32.08 10.85
C TYR A 273 27.72 31.99 11.83
N PRO A 274 27.55 30.84 12.49
CA PRO A 274 26.47 30.68 13.46
C PRO A 274 26.76 31.51 14.71
N GLU A 275 25.79 32.35 15.09
CA GLU A 275 25.87 33.23 16.27
C GLU A 275 25.28 32.52 17.49
N LYS A 276 26.00 32.54 18.61
CA LYS A 276 25.58 31.91 19.86
C LYS A 276 25.89 32.85 21.04
N GLN A 277 24.88 33.27 21.79
CA GLN A 277 25.03 34.27 22.86
C GLN A 277 26.05 33.84 23.91
N GLY A 278 27.02 34.71 24.23
CA GLY A 278 28.10 34.41 25.18
C GLY A 278 29.25 33.59 24.59
N TYR A 279 29.22 33.30 23.30
CA TYR A 279 30.24 32.49 22.63
C TYR A 279 30.78 33.18 21.37
N ALA A 280 32.07 32.99 21.12
CA ALA A 280 32.69 33.30 19.82
C ALA A 280 32.79 32.02 18.98
N PHE A 281 32.28 32.06 17.75
CA PHE A 281 32.54 31.01 16.77
C PHE A 281 34.04 30.92 16.47
N LEU A 282 34.58 29.70 16.42
CA LEU A 282 35.97 29.45 16.11
C LEU A 282 36.13 28.95 14.67
N GLU A 283 35.69 27.72 14.41
CA GLU A 283 35.82 27.06 13.11
C GLU A 283 34.88 25.86 13.02
N TRP A 284 34.64 25.38 11.80
CA TRP A 284 33.96 24.13 11.51
C TRP A 284 34.91 22.93 11.65
N TYR A 285 34.38 21.82 12.14
CA TYR A 285 35.08 20.54 12.28
C TYR A 285 34.35 19.44 11.52
N SER A 286 35.08 18.48 10.98
CA SER A 286 34.51 17.32 10.28
C SER A 286 34.02 16.21 11.21
N ASP A 287 34.23 16.39 12.52
CA ASP A 287 33.88 15.43 13.55
C ASP A 287 33.34 16.15 14.79
N SER A 288 32.49 15.43 15.53
CA SER A 288 31.78 15.97 16.70
C SER A 288 32.66 16.10 17.95
N ASP A 289 33.83 15.46 17.99
CA ASP A 289 34.84 15.59 19.06
C ASP A 289 35.80 16.77 18.85
N PHE A 290 35.66 17.49 17.73
CA PHE A 290 36.45 18.65 17.37
C PHE A 290 37.96 18.40 17.27
N SER A 291 38.35 17.25 16.74
CA SER A 291 39.73 16.82 16.49
C SER A 291 40.25 17.23 15.13
N THR A 292 39.39 17.27 14.10
CA THR A 292 39.77 17.56 12.71
C THR A 292 39.02 18.78 12.19
N ILE A 293 39.77 19.83 11.86
CA ILE A 293 39.23 21.03 11.23
C ILE A 293 38.68 20.67 9.85
N ALA A 294 37.50 21.18 9.52
CA ALA A 294 36.85 20.96 8.24
C ALA A 294 37.66 21.57 7.08
N ASP A 295 38.00 20.74 6.09
CA ASP A 295 38.64 21.18 4.84
C ASP A 295 37.61 21.26 3.70
N PHE A 296 37.10 22.46 3.45
CA PHE A 296 36.14 22.75 2.39
C PHE A 296 36.75 22.66 0.96
N THR A 297 38.04 22.36 0.83
CA THR A 297 38.68 22.11 -0.47
C THR A 297 38.61 20.65 -0.90
N LEU A 298 38.19 19.74 -0.02
CA LEU A 298 38.01 18.34 -0.36
C LEU A 298 36.66 18.09 -1.05
N PRO A 299 36.59 17.16 -2.01
CA PRO A 299 35.34 16.77 -2.63
C PRO A 299 34.48 15.96 -1.64
N ILE A 300 33.17 16.23 -1.64
CA ILE A 300 32.18 15.50 -0.86
C ILE A 300 31.64 14.35 -1.71
N ASN A 301 31.70 13.12 -1.20
CA ASN A 301 31.24 11.93 -1.93
C ASN A 301 30.07 11.20 -1.24
N VAL A 302 29.78 11.57 0.00
CA VAL A 302 28.72 11.02 0.85
C VAL A 302 28.10 12.15 1.65
N ASP A 303 26.92 11.92 2.22
CA ASP A 303 26.32 12.88 3.13
C ASP A 303 27.27 13.20 4.29
N THR A 304 27.43 14.48 4.60
CA THR A 304 28.48 14.97 5.50
C THR A 304 27.89 16.00 6.46
N VAL A 305 28.30 15.95 7.72
CA VAL A 305 27.94 16.95 8.73
C VAL A 305 29.19 17.68 9.18
N PHE A 306 29.14 19.02 9.19
CA PHE A 306 30.17 19.87 9.79
C PHE A 306 29.69 20.43 11.13
N TYR A 307 30.59 20.49 12.11
CA TYR A 307 30.28 20.82 13.50
C TYR A 307 30.90 22.16 13.89
N ALA A 308 30.09 23.11 14.36
CA ALA A 308 30.56 24.41 14.80
C ALA A 308 31.23 24.32 16.17
N LYS A 309 32.48 24.80 16.27
CA LYS A 309 33.18 24.93 17.56
C LYS A 309 33.14 26.37 18.05
N TYR A 310 32.98 26.53 19.36
CA TYR A 310 32.86 27.82 20.02
C TYR A 310 33.86 27.96 21.17
N ARG A 311 34.21 29.20 21.49
CA ARG A 311 34.90 29.57 22.74
C ARG A 311 33.99 30.46 23.59
N PRO A 312 33.84 30.19 24.90
CA PRO A 312 33.16 31.09 25.82
C PRO A 312 33.77 32.50 25.79
N LEU A 313 32.94 33.54 25.78
CA LEU A 313 33.41 34.92 25.88
C LEU A 313 33.81 35.23 27.33
N PRO A 314 34.92 35.95 27.56
CA PRO A 314 35.41 36.26 28.91
C PRO A 314 34.67 37.41 29.59
N ASN A 315 33.85 38.17 28.87
CA ASN A 315 33.25 39.43 29.32
C ASN A 315 31.71 39.38 29.25
N THR A 316 31.11 38.23 29.54
CA THR A 316 29.66 38.10 29.55
C THR A 316 29.08 38.78 30.79
N PRO A 317 28.13 39.71 30.63
CA PRO A 317 27.59 40.45 31.75
C PRO A 317 26.76 39.56 32.69
N TYR A 318 26.74 39.90 33.96
CA TYR A 318 25.84 39.33 34.95
C TYR A 318 25.64 40.31 36.11
N LYS A 319 24.66 40.04 36.97
CA LYS A 319 24.36 40.89 38.13
C LYS A 319 24.64 40.17 39.44
N VAL A 320 25.02 40.94 40.45
CA VAL A 320 25.12 40.50 41.83
C VAL A 320 24.18 41.37 42.66
N GLU A 321 23.23 40.77 43.33
CA GLU A 321 22.31 41.48 44.22
C GLU A 321 22.71 41.21 45.67
N HIS A 322 22.85 42.28 46.43
CA HIS A 322 23.22 42.25 47.84
C HIS A 322 21.99 42.54 48.69
N TRP A 323 21.57 41.54 49.47
CA TRP A 323 20.37 41.60 50.28
C TRP A 323 20.74 41.53 51.76
N ILE A 324 20.44 42.57 52.52
CA ILE A 324 20.76 42.66 53.96
C ILE A 324 19.50 42.40 54.80
N LEU A 325 19.65 41.74 55.94
CA LEU A 325 18.54 41.48 56.86
C LEU A 325 18.28 42.69 57.77
N VAL A 326 17.12 43.33 57.61
CA VAL A 326 16.68 44.48 58.42
C VAL A 326 15.33 44.15 59.04
N ASP A 327 15.20 44.28 60.36
CA ASP A 327 13.95 44.04 61.11
C ASP A 327 13.26 42.69 60.79
N GLY A 328 14.05 41.66 60.43
CA GLY A 328 13.58 40.31 60.13
C GLY A 328 13.22 40.03 58.66
N GLU A 329 13.37 41.00 57.76
CA GLU A 329 13.17 40.82 56.31
C GLU A 329 14.44 41.18 55.52
N TYR A 330 14.73 40.42 54.45
CA TYR A 330 15.82 40.78 53.55
C TYR A 330 15.37 41.86 52.59
N VAL A 331 16.12 42.94 52.54
CA VAL A 331 15.92 44.07 51.63
C VAL A 331 17.10 44.16 50.68
N LEU A 332 16.82 44.46 49.41
CA LEU A 332 17.87 44.72 48.42
C LEU A 332 18.57 46.03 48.79
N ASP A 333 19.86 45.92 49.09
CA ASP A 333 20.72 47.05 49.44
C ASP A 333 21.44 47.60 48.22
N ASP A 334 22.09 46.72 47.45
CA ASP A 334 22.86 47.12 46.26
C ASP A 334 22.77 46.08 45.13
N THR A 335 23.05 46.54 43.91
CA THR A 335 23.18 45.69 42.72
C THR A 335 24.41 46.05 41.91
N ASP A 336 25.26 45.04 41.76
CA ASP A 336 26.55 45.09 41.11
C ASP A 336 26.43 44.60 39.65
N GLU A 337 26.90 45.39 38.69
CA GLU A 337 27.05 44.94 37.30
C GLU A 337 28.46 44.41 37.07
N LYS A 338 28.59 43.11 36.81
CA LYS A 338 29.88 42.43 36.64
C LYS A 338 29.96 41.75 35.28
N THR A 339 31.17 41.30 34.93
CA THR A 339 31.39 40.47 33.74
C THR A 339 32.26 39.27 34.10
N GLY A 340 32.09 38.17 33.38
CA GLY A 340 32.92 36.99 33.54
C GLY A 340 32.82 36.04 32.35
N THR A 341 33.51 34.91 32.45
CA THR A 341 33.55 33.95 31.34
C THR A 341 32.25 33.15 31.29
N THR A 342 31.62 33.08 30.12
CA THR A 342 30.41 32.24 29.92
C THR A 342 30.67 30.81 30.37
N ASP A 343 29.68 30.18 31.01
CA ASP A 343 29.71 28.85 31.61
C ASP A 343 30.70 28.66 32.77
N ALA A 344 31.56 29.64 33.07
CA ALA A 344 32.37 29.63 34.26
C ALA A 344 31.49 29.90 35.49
N TYR A 345 31.91 29.33 36.62
CA TYR A 345 31.31 29.66 37.90
C TYR A 345 31.76 31.05 38.33
N VAL A 346 30.84 31.80 38.90
CA VAL A 346 31.11 33.10 39.52
C VAL A 346 32.14 32.92 40.64
N GLN A 347 33.16 33.78 40.65
CA GLN A 347 34.24 33.78 41.65
C GLN A 347 33.72 34.35 42.98
N TYR A 348 34.32 33.91 44.08
CA TYR A 348 33.89 34.26 45.43
C TYR A 348 34.08 35.75 45.75
N TYR A 349 33.04 36.35 46.34
CA TYR A 349 33.03 37.73 46.81
C TYR A 349 33.64 37.85 48.20
N GLU A 350 34.52 38.84 48.40
CA GLU A 350 34.86 39.30 49.74
C GLU A 350 33.65 40.02 50.34
N ASN A 351 33.43 39.88 51.65
CA ASN A 351 32.34 40.55 52.32
C ASN A 351 32.61 42.07 52.40
N GLU A 352 31.77 42.87 51.74
CA GLU A 352 31.94 44.33 51.66
C GLU A 352 31.24 45.08 52.81
N TYR A 353 30.39 44.39 53.58
CA TYR A 353 29.63 44.97 54.69
C TYR A 353 30.34 44.74 56.03
N ALA A 354 30.82 45.81 56.66
CA ALA A 354 31.53 45.74 57.94
C ALA A 354 30.66 45.18 59.09
N ASP A 355 29.37 45.55 59.11
CA ASP A 355 28.42 45.20 60.17
C ASP A 355 27.57 43.96 59.85
N TYR A 356 27.80 43.29 58.72
CA TYR A 356 27.02 42.12 58.31
C TYR A 356 27.93 40.96 57.90
N ALA A 357 27.47 39.73 58.08
CA ALA A 357 28.17 38.52 57.65
C ALA A 357 27.45 37.86 56.48
N LEU A 358 28.19 37.45 55.44
CA LEU A 358 27.65 36.72 54.30
C LEU A 358 27.07 35.36 54.73
N LYS A 359 25.82 35.11 54.37
CA LYS A 359 25.08 33.90 54.72
C LYS A 359 25.17 32.79 53.69
N ASN A 360 25.20 33.12 52.39
CA ASN A 360 25.18 32.13 51.31
C ASN A 360 26.22 32.43 50.22
N GLN A 361 26.70 31.37 49.58
CA GLN A 361 27.70 31.48 48.52
C GLN A 361 27.59 30.32 47.52
N ASP A 362 26.42 30.20 46.89
CA ASP A 362 26.17 29.15 45.92
C ASP A 362 26.91 29.39 44.61
N MET A 363 27.53 28.33 44.08
CA MET A 363 28.20 28.38 42.79
C MET A 363 27.16 28.52 41.66
N GLN A 364 27.13 29.68 41.01
CA GLN A 364 26.30 29.91 39.83
C GLN A 364 27.15 30.04 38.57
N LYS A 365 26.68 29.47 37.45
CA LYS A 365 27.31 29.63 36.14
C LYS A 365 26.83 30.90 35.45
N ILE A 366 27.75 31.58 34.77
CA ILE A 366 27.43 32.74 33.95
C ILE A 366 26.81 32.27 32.63
N LYS A 367 25.50 32.40 32.51
CA LYS A 367 24.74 32.15 31.27
C LYS A 367 25.21 33.07 30.14
N GLY A 368 25.33 32.51 28.95
CA GLY A 368 25.81 33.25 27.77
C GLY A 368 24.90 34.40 27.30
N ASP A 369 23.63 34.38 27.67
CA ASP A 369 22.66 35.45 27.39
C ASP A 369 22.82 36.68 28.31
N GLY A 370 23.69 36.58 29.32
CA GLY A 370 23.94 37.63 30.30
C GLY A 370 22.87 37.78 31.39
N THR A 371 21.93 36.85 31.50
CA THR A 371 20.80 36.92 32.45
C THR A 371 21.10 36.35 33.84
N THR A 372 22.37 36.07 34.13
CA THR A 372 22.75 35.50 35.43
C THR A 372 22.60 36.56 36.53
N VAL A 373 21.91 36.20 37.61
CA VAL A 373 21.74 37.03 38.80
C VAL A 373 22.17 36.21 40.01
N VAL A 374 23.29 36.59 40.61
CA VAL A 374 23.79 36.02 41.85
C VAL A 374 23.17 36.79 43.01
N VAL A 375 22.58 36.08 43.97
CA VAL A 375 21.93 36.71 45.12
C VAL A 375 22.73 36.36 46.37
N LEU A 376 23.23 37.39 47.05
CA LEU A 376 23.99 37.28 48.29
C LEU A 376 23.16 37.85 49.44
N TYR A 377 22.97 37.06 50.48
CA TYR A 377 22.25 37.41 51.69
C TYR A 377 23.24 37.67 52.82
N TYR A 378 23.01 38.73 53.59
CA TYR A 378 23.86 39.14 54.69
C TYR A 378 23.06 39.29 55.99
N ASP A 379 23.55 38.69 57.06
CA ASP A 379 22.93 38.77 58.40
C ASP A 379 23.69 39.79 59.26
N PRO A 380 23.01 40.66 60.05
CA PRO A 380 23.67 41.62 60.90
C PRO A 380 24.55 40.92 61.93
N ILE A 381 25.77 41.43 62.08
CA ILE A 381 26.68 41.03 63.15
C ILE A 381 26.13 41.67 64.42
N VAL A 382 25.55 40.87 65.30
CA VAL A 382 25.04 41.34 66.59
C VAL A 382 26.23 41.69 67.50
N PRO A 383 26.42 42.98 67.90
CA PRO A 383 27.43 43.37 68.87
C PRO A 383 27.15 42.67 70.21
N TYR A 384 28.20 42.22 70.88
CA TYR A 384 28.09 41.72 72.25
C TYR A 384 28.51 42.85 73.20
N ASP A 385 27.63 43.24 74.13
CA ASP A 385 27.99 44.12 75.24
C ASP A 385 28.84 43.32 76.25
N TYR A 386 30.06 43.79 76.52
CA TYR A 386 30.91 43.23 77.58
C TYR A 386 30.84 44.14 78.81
N LYS A 387 30.94 43.60 80.02
CA LYS A 387 31.03 44.42 81.23
C LYS A 387 32.07 43.85 82.18
N LEU A 388 33.15 44.59 82.40
CA LEU A 388 34.20 44.19 83.35
C LEU A 388 33.62 44.04 84.78
N VAL A 389 33.31 42.81 85.19
CA VAL A 389 32.87 42.48 86.55
C VAL A 389 34.09 42.44 87.47
N TYR A 390 34.07 43.22 88.56
CA TYR A 390 35.16 43.22 89.52
C TYR A 390 35.32 41.84 90.18
N ASN A 391 36.50 41.24 90.05
CA ASN A 391 36.81 39.84 90.40
C ASN A 391 35.97 38.77 89.66
N GLY A 392 35.49 39.07 88.45
CA GLY A 392 34.81 38.10 87.60
C GLY A 392 35.73 37.02 87.02
N GLY A 393 37.05 37.25 86.93
CA GLY A 393 38.05 36.40 86.27
C GLY A 393 38.67 35.26 87.11
N ASN A 394 39.62 34.54 86.50
CA ASN A 394 40.48 33.56 87.19
C ASN A 394 41.51 34.20 88.15
N ASN A 395 41.66 35.52 88.11
CA ASN A 395 42.58 36.29 88.94
C ASN A 395 41.82 37.21 89.90
N VAL A 396 42.33 37.33 91.13
CA VAL A 396 41.77 38.21 92.17
C VAL A 396 42.60 39.48 92.27
N TYR A 397 41.96 40.65 92.12
CA TYR A 397 42.62 41.96 92.15
C TYR A 397 42.25 42.76 93.39
N GLN A 398 43.23 43.43 94.00
CA GLN A 398 43.04 44.24 95.21
C GLN A 398 42.18 45.50 94.97
N THR A 399 42.15 46.04 93.75
CA THR A 399 41.34 47.21 93.37
C THR A 399 40.84 47.08 91.93
N ARG A 400 39.71 47.71 91.61
CA ARG A 400 39.16 47.76 90.24
C ARG A 400 40.16 48.38 89.27
N GLU A 401 40.88 49.41 89.69
CA GLU A 401 41.92 50.08 88.91
C GLU A 401 43.06 49.15 88.49
N ARG A 402 43.51 48.25 89.39
CA ARG A 402 44.55 47.26 89.03
C ARG A 402 44.07 46.24 88.03
N MET A 403 42.83 45.76 88.17
CA MET A 403 42.22 44.85 87.20
C MET A 403 42.13 45.49 85.82
N ILE A 404 41.67 46.74 85.77
CA ILE A 404 41.54 47.51 84.53
C ILE A 404 42.89 47.75 83.86
N ASN A 405 43.92 48.12 84.63
CA ASN A 405 45.26 48.33 84.08
C ASN A 405 45.87 47.04 83.53
N ASP A 406 45.67 45.90 84.21
CA ASP A 406 46.13 44.59 83.72
C ASP A 406 45.35 44.15 82.46
N PHE A 407 44.05 44.43 82.41
CA PHE A 407 43.24 44.22 81.22
C PHE A 407 43.75 45.06 80.04
N LEU A 408 44.02 46.35 80.26
CA LEU A 408 44.53 47.26 79.23
C LEU A 408 45.87 46.81 78.67
N VAL A 409 46.75 46.20 79.47
CA VAL A 409 48.03 45.65 79.00
C VAL A 409 47.78 44.54 77.99
N ASP A 410 47.06 43.49 78.39
CA ASP A 410 46.80 42.33 77.53
C ASP A 410 46.00 42.72 76.27
N PHE A 411 45.02 43.60 76.46
CA PHE A 411 44.14 44.05 75.40
C PHE A 411 44.88 44.93 74.36
N ASN A 412 45.77 45.82 74.81
CA ASN A 412 46.60 46.61 73.91
C ASN A 412 47.65 45.76 73.18
N ASP A 413 48.23 44.76 73.87
CA ASP A 413 49.13 43.79 73.22
C ASP A 413 48.42 43.04 72.10
N PHE A 414 47.16 42.64 72.31
CA PHE A 414 46.34 42.05 71.27
C PHE A 414 46.02 43.03 70.13
N LEU A 415 45.63 44.28 70.41
CA LEU A 415 45.35 45.29 69.37
C LEU A 415 46.58 45.56 68.49
N LEU A 416 47.78 45.57 69.06
CA LEU A 416 49.02 45.70 68.30
C LEU A 416 49.20 44.56 67.28
N THR A 417 48.75 43.33 67.59
CA THR A 417 48.78 42.22 66.60
C THR A 417 47.83 42.43 65.42
N LYS A 418 46.83 43.32 65.58
CA LYS A 418 45.87 43.72 64.55
C LYS A 418 46.28 45.01 63.83
N GLY A 419 47.43 45.58 64.18
CA GLY A 419 47.90 46.86 63.65
C GLY A 419 47.16 48.08 64.21
N ILE A 420 46.50 47.92 65.36
CA ILE A 420 45.66 48.96 65.99
C ILE A 420 46.42 49.58 67.16
N GLY A 421 46.30 50.90 67.30
CA GLY A 421 46.96 51.66 68.37
C GLY A 421 46.40 51.33 69.76
N PRO A 422 47.18 51.53 70.83
CA PRO A 422 46.74 51.24 72.19
C PRO A 422 45.64 52.20 72.66
N VAL A 423 44.73 51.68 73.47
CA VAL A 423 43.62 52.40 74.11
C VAL A 423 43.91 52.68 75.58
N THR A 424 43.23 53.69 76.14
CA THR A 424 43.36 54.11 77.55
C THR A 424 42.08 53.85 78.33
N LEU A 425 42.14 53.99 79.66
CA LEU A 425 40.94 53.88 80.50
C LEU A 425 39.86 54.89 80.11
N GLU A 426 40.21 56.14 79.82
CA GLU A 426 39.24 57.16 79.38
C GLU A 426 38.54 56.77 78.06
N THR A 427 39.29 56.07 77.19
CA THR A 427 38.78 55.51 75.93
C THR A 427 37.87 54.31 76.14
N ILE A 428 38.12 53.46 77.15
CA ILE A 428 37.31 52.26 77.43
C ILE A 428 36.10 52.57 78.33
N ASP A 429 36.24 53.36 79.40
CA ASP A 429 35.17 53.61 80.39
C ASP A 429 34.02 54.46 79.82
N SER A 430 34.17 55.03 78.62
CA SER A 430 33.10 55.78 77.94
C SER A 430 32.13 54.91 77.14
N TRP A 431 32.41 53.61 76.90
CA TRP A 431 31.55 52.57 76.28
C TRP A 431 30.58 53.02 75.15
N GLY A 432 30.89 54.10 74.45
CA GLY A 432 29.85 54.92 73.81
C GLY A 432 30.02 55.20 72.34
N ASN A 433 31.13 54.76 71.72
CA ASN A 433 31.30 54.62 70.26
C ASN A 433 32.77 54.33 69.96
N TYR A 434 33.11 53.04 69.88
CA TYR A 434 34.22 52.56 69.08
C TYR A 434 33.90 51.10 68.75
N ASP A 435 33.16 50.94 67.65
CA ASP A 435 32.88 49.71 66.92
C ASP A 435 33.64 48.47 67.44
N ASN A 436 32.98 47.74 68.34
CA ASN A 436 33.27 46.39 68.82
C ASN A 436 34.72 45.99 69.17
N LEU A 437 35.63 46.91 69.45
CA LEU A 437 36.94 46.75 70.13
C LEU A 437 37.81 45.52 69.72
N HIS A 438 37.55 44.78 68.63
CA HIS A 438 38.00 43.39 68.53
C HIS A 438 37.81 42.57 69.82
N MET A 439 36.86 42.94 70.70
CA MET A 439 36.73 42.32 72.02
C MET A 439 36.37 40.85 71.86
N HIS A 440 35.52 40.54 70.88
CA HIS A 440 35.19 39.18 70.53
C HIS A 440 36.46 38.40 70.17
N GLU A 441 37.24 38.86 69.18
CA GLU A 441 38.49 38.20 68.80
C GLU A 441 39.50 38.09 69.96
N PHE A 442 39.59 39.12 70.82
CA PHE A 442 40.40 39.10 72.04
C PHE A 442 39.95 38.00 73.00
N MET A 443 38.64 37.84 73.21
CA MET A 443 38.05 36.80 74.05
C MET A 443 38.20 35.39 73.46
N TYR A 444 38.55 35.26 72.19
CA TYR A 444 38.93 34.00 71.54
C TYR A 444 40.44 33.85 71.31
N SER A 445 41.24 34.81 71.79
CA SER A 445 42.71 34.79 71.69
C SER A 445 43.37 34.02 72.85
N GLN A 446 44.70 34.03 72.90
CA GLN A 446 45.47 33.47 74.02
C GLN A 446 45.10 34.06 75.40
N TYR A 447 44.51 35.25 75.44
CA TYR A 447 44.10 35.91 76.68
C TYR A 447 42.74 35.43 77.21
N ARG A 448 42.04 34.57 76.44
CA ARG A 448 40.72 34.03 76.78
C ARG A 448 40.65 33.50 78.21
N GLU A 449 41.55 32.59 78.61
CA GLU A 449 41.47 31.95 79.93
C GLU A 449 41.58 32.93 81.10
N LYS A 450 42.24 34.08 80.90
CA LYS A 450 42.40 35.12 81.91
C LYS A 450 41.12 35.97 82.06
N TRP A 451 40.43 36.25 80.96
CA TRP A 451 39.38 37.28 80.90
C TRP A 451 37.97 36.78 80.54
N LEU A 452 37.81 35.52 80.12
CA LEU A 452 36.54 34.93 79.68
C LEU A 452 35.36 35.13 80.65
N TRP A 453 35.65 35.22 81.94
CA TRP A 453 34.64 35.32 83.00
C TRP A 453 34.24 36.77 83.35
N LEU A 454 34.64 37.74 82.53
CA LEU A 454 34.23 39.14 82.62
C LEU A 454 33.02 39.47 81.72
N ALA A 455 32.24 38.47 81.32
CA ALA A 455 30.96 38.66 80.64
C ALA A 455 29.83 38.28 81.61
N ASP A 456 29.09 39.27 82.10
CA ASP A 456 27.73 39.05 82.59
C ASP A 456 26.85 39.07 81.33
N TYR A 457 26.12 37.97 81.06
CA TYR A 457 25.28 37.80 79.88
C TYR A 457 24.02 38.69 79.91
#